data_AF-A0A960H742-F1
#
_entry.id   AF-A0A960H742-F1
#
_cell.length_a   1.000
_cell.length_b   1.000
_cell.length_c   1.000
_cell.angle_alpha   90.00
_cell.angle_beta   90.00
_cell.angle_gamma   90.00
#
_symmetry.space_group_name_H-M   'P 1'
#
loop_
_entity.id
_entity.type
_entity.pdbx_description
1 polymer ?
#
loop_
_entity_poly.entity_id
_entity_poly.type
_entity_poly.pdbx_seq_one_letter_code
_entity_poly.pdbx_strand_id
1 'polypeptide(L)'
;DPFCELESAWLRHLDSDHPEVIARLAGKLPAVLRRGRVRPLGLDRYGVRLRVEGGGADGGDDHDVRLPFPEPVHDITGLGRAIRLLMGCPFVNGLRARRL
;
A
#
# COMPACT_ATOMS: atom_id res chain seq x y z
N ASP A 1 13.11 -11.72 -3.89
CA ASP A 1 12.24 -11.51 -2.72
C ASP A 1 11.53 -12.83 -2.41
N PRO A 2 11.38 -13.27 -1.15
CA PRO A 2 10.73 -14.54 -0.82
C PRO A 2 9.24 -14.60 -1.23
N PHE A 3 8.61 -13.45 -1.48
CA PHE A 3 7.21 -13.35 -1.91
C PHE A 3 7.07 -13.13 -3.41
N CYS A 4 8.15 -13.16 -4.20
CA CYS A 4 8.11 -12.84 -5.63
C CYS A 4 7.12 -13.73 -6.41
N GLU A 5 7.06 -15.03 -6.11
CA GLU A 5 6.12 -15.96 -6.77
C GLU A 5 4.68 -15.78 -6.27
N LEU A 6 4.52 -15.30 -5.04
CA LEU A 6 3.22 -15.09 -4.40
C LEU A 6 2.66 -13.69 -4.68
N GLU A 7 3.49 -12.72 -5.10
CA GLU A 7 3.13 -11.32 -5.26
C GLU A 7 1.86 -11.15 -6.08
N SER A 8 1.79 -11.73 -7.28
CA SER A 8 0.63 -11.63 -8.16
C SER A 8 -0.66 -12.19 -7.54
N ALA A 9 -0.57 -13.34 -6.86
CA ALA A 9 -1.72 -13.94 -6.17
C ALA A 9 -2.18 -13.07 -5.00
N TRP A 10 -1.23 -12.50 -4.25
CA TRP A 10 -1.50 -11.60 -3.15
C TRP A 10 -2.10 -10.28 -3.59
N LEU A 11 -1.58 -9.66 -4.65
CA LEU A 11 -2.14 -8.43 -5.20
C LEU A 11 -3.59 -8.64 -5.63
N ARG A 12 -3.87 -9.75 -6.32
CA ARG A 12 -5.24 -10.11 -6.70
C ARG A 12 -6.14 -10.36 -5.49
N HIS A 13 -5.63 -11.07 -4.49
CA HIS A 13 -6.38 -11.34 -3.25
C HIS A 13 -6.66 -10.04 -2.47
N LEU A 14 -5.68 -9.14 -2.37
CA LEU A 14 -5.86 -7.84 -1.72
C LEU A 14 -6.88 -6.96 -2.44
N ASP A 15 -6.89 -7.00 -3.78
CA ASP A 15 -7.82 -6.22 -4.60
C ASP A 15 -9.24 -6.82 -4.59
N SER A 16 -9.37 -8.15 -4.62
CA SER A 16 -10.67 -8.85 -4.73
C SER A 16 -11.31 -9.16 -3.37
N ASP A 17 -10.55 -9.75 -2.44
CA ASP A 17 -11.06 -10.24 -1.17
C ASP A 17 -10.90 -9.23 -0.02
N HIS A 18 -9.94 -8.31 -0.12
CA HIS A 18 -9.63 -7.35 0.94
C HIS A 18 -9.62 -5.87 0.52
N PRO A 19 -10.61 -5.37 -0.25
CA PRO A 19 -10.67 -3.96 -0.64
C PRO A 19 -10.80 -3.04 0.58
N GLU A 20 -11.36 -3.53 1.69
CA GLU A 20 -11.44 -2.79 2.96
C GLU A 20 -10.08 -2.47 3.58
N VAL A 21 -9.09 -3.37 3.42
CA VAL A 21 -7.72 -3.16 3.89
C VAL A 21 -7.07 -2.05 3.07
N ILE A 22 -7.24 -2.07 1.74
CA ILE A 22 -6.76 -1.01 0.87
C ILE A 22 -7.42 0.33 1.22
N ALA A 23 -8.73 0.36 1.47
CA ALA A 23 -9.44 1.57 1.91
C ALA A 23 -8.94 2.09 3.27
N ARG A 24 -8.63 1.20 4.22
CA ARG A 24 -8.04 1.56 5.52
C ARG A 24 -6.66 2.18 5.37
N LEU A 25 -5.82 1.60 4.52
CA LEU A 25 -4.48 2.13 4.20
C LEU A 25 -4.58 3.47 3.47
N ALA A 26 -5.52 3.60 2.51
CA ALA A 26 -5.83 4.85 1.82
C ALA A 26 -6.24 5.95 2.81
N GLY A 27 -7.01 5.60 3.84
CA GLY A 27 -7.39 6.50 4.94
C GLY A 27 -6.22 7.00 5.79
N LYS A 28 -5.03 6.39 5.70
CA LYS A 28 -3.81 6.86 6.37
C LYS A 28 -2.97 7.80 5.49
N LEU A 29 -3.29 7.92 4.20
CA LEU A 29 -2.57 8.79 3.29
C LEU A 29 -2.86 10.28 3.60
N PRO A 30 -1.95 11.19 3.22
CA PRO A 30 -2.16 12.63 3.34
C PRO A 30 -3.47 13.05 2.66
N ALA A 31 -4.14 14.07 3.19
CA ALA A 31 -5.48 14.49 2.74
C ALA A 31 -5.59 14.74 1.23
N VAL A 32 -4.52 15.21 0.60
CA VAL A 32 -4.42 15.41 -0.86
C VAL A 32 -4.55 14.12 -1.66
N LEU A 33 -4.05 12.99 -1.14
CA LEU A 33 -4.09 11.68 -1.79
C LEU A 33 -5.35 10.86 -1.45
N ARG A 34 -6.10 11.25 -0.41
CA ARG A 34 -7.29 10.49 0.04
C ARG A 34 -8.47 10.52 -0.94
N ARG A 35 -8.44 11.44 -1.92
CA ARG A 35 -9.51 11.59 -2.93
C ARG A 35 -9.31 10.71 -4.15
N GLY A 36 -8.12 10.14 -4.34
CA GLY A 36 -7.83 9.27 -5.46
C GLY A 36 -8.28 7.82 -5.24
N ARG A 37 -8.41 7.06 -6.34
CA ARG A 37 -8.66 5.62 -6.27
C ARG A 37 -7.35 4.92 -5.93
N VAL A 38 -7.32 4.19 -4.82
CA VAL A 38 -6.10 3.50 -4.38
C VAL A 38 -6.10 2.06 -4.91
N ARG A 39 -4.98 1.64 -5.50
CA ARG A 39 -4.76 0.29 -6.02
C ARG A 39 -3.45 -0.29 -5.48
N PRO A 40 -3.41 -1.59 -5.17
CA PRO A 40 -2.17 -2.25 -4.81
C PRO A 40 -1.26 -2.37 -6.03
N LEU A 41 -0.01 -1.89 -5.92
CA LEU A 41 0.97 -1.89 -7.02
C LEU A 41 2.02 -2.99 -6.86
N GLY A 42 2.39 -3.32 -5.63
CA GLY A 42 3.41 -4.33 -5.37
C GLY A 42 3.52 -4.66 -3.89
N LEU A 43 4.07 -5.83 -3.61
CA LEU A 43 4.24 -6.34 -2.26
C LEU A 43 5.61 -7.00 -2.15
N ASP A 44 6.42 -6.52 -1.21
CA ASP A 44 7.75 -7.08 -0.96
C ASP A 44 7.99 -7.30 0.53
N ARG A 45 9.07 -8.01 0.88
CA ARG A 45 9.39 -8.30 2.29
C ARG A 45 9.56 -7.07 3.16
N TYR A 46 9.79 -5.90 2.59
CA TYR A 46 10.00 -4.66 3.31
C TYR A 46 8.77 -3.74 3.29
N GLY A 47 7.68 -4.08 2.59
CA GLY A 47 6.48 -3.24 2.61
C GLY A 47 5.49 -3.45 1.47
N VAL A 48 4.50 -2.56 1.44
CA VAL A 48 3.45 -2.51 0.42
C VAL A 48 3.63 -1.24 -0.42
N ARG A 49 3.46 -1.36 -1.74
CA ARG A 49 3.35 -0.24 -2.67
C ARG A 49 1.90 -0.08 -3.10
N LEU A 50 1.39 1.15 -2.99
CA LEU A 50 0.05 1.54 -3.39
C LEU A 50 0.15 2.66 -4.42
N ARG A 51 -0.65 2.58 -5.48
CA ARG A 51 -0.86 3.68 -6.42
C ARG A 51 -2.15 4.40 -6.05
N VAL A 52 -2.09 5.72 -5.99
CA VAL A 52 -3.25 6.58 -5.82
C VAL A 52 -3.52 7.24 -7.17
N GLU A 53 -4.56 6.77 -7.85
CA GLU A 53 -5.00 7.34 -9.13
C GLU A 53 -5.73 8.65 -8.86
N GLY A 54 -5.24 9.76 -9.42
CA GLY A 54 -5.79 11.10 -9.24
C GLY A 54 -7.22 11.22 -9.78
N GLY A 55 -8.20 11.26 -8.87
CA GLY A 55 -9.62 11.35 -9.23
C GLY A 55 -10.04 12.77 -9.62
N GLY A 56 -9.80 13.16 -10.88
CA GLY A 56 -10.31 14.39 -11.46
C GLY A 56 -10.57 14.23 -12.96
N ALA A 57 -11.64 14.86 -13.45
CA ALA A 57 -12.02 14.88 -14.87
C ALA A 57 -10.96 15.49 -15.81
N ASP A 58 -9.90 16.07 -15.24
CA ASP A 58 -8.81 16.78 -15.93
C ASP A 58 -7.51 15.95 -16.06
N GLY A 59 -7.52 14.67 -15.68
CA GLY A 59 -6.32 13.83 -15.74
C GLY A 59 -5.32 14.17 -14.63
N GLY A 60 -5.72 13.93 -13.37
CA GLY A 60 -4.82 14.08 -12.23
C GLY A 60 -3.67 13.07 -12.25
N ASP A 61 -2.51 13.48 -11.72
CA ASP A 61 -1.30 12.66 -11.63
C ASP A 61 -1.50 11.42 -10.75
N ASP A 62 -0.91 10.29 -11.16
CA ASP A 62 -0.86 9.07 -10.36
C ASP A 62 0.23 9.18 -9.30
N HIS A 63 -0.11 8.93 -8.04
CA HIS A 63 0.83 9.04 -6.95
C HIS A 63 1.16 7.68 -6.32
N ASP A 64 2.41 7.24 -6.49
CA ASP A 64 2.90 6.01 -5.90
C ASP A 64 3.40 6.24 -4.47
N VAL A 65 2.81 5.51 -3.52
CA VAL A 65 3.13 5.54 -2.11
C VAL A 65 3.68 4.20 -1.66
N ARG A 66 4.80 4.21 -0.93
CA ARG A 66 5.33 3.03 -0.26
C ARG A 66 5.07 3.10 1.24
N LEU A 67 4.48 2.04 1.77
CA LEU A 67 4.28 1.82 3.19
C LEU A 67 5.30 0.77 3.67
N PRO A 68 6.40 1.19 4.30
CA PRO A 68 7.41 0.25 4.78
C PRO A 68 6.89 -0.53 5.99
N PHE A 69 7.19 -1.83 6.04
CA PHE A 69 7.06 -2.61 7.26
C PHE A 69 8.15 -2.20 8.26
N PRO A 70 7.90 -2.30 9.58
CA PRO A 70 8.88 -1.96 10.60
C PRO A 70 10.11 -2.88 10.55
N GLU A 71 9.91 -4.13 10.13
CA GLU A 71 10.94 -5.15 10.01
C GLU A 71 10.70 -5.97 8.73
N PRO A 72 11.76 -6.54 8.12
CA PRO A 72 11.61 -7.42 6.98
C PRO A 72 10.82 -8.68 7.35
N VAL A 73 9.89 -9.04 6.49
CA VAL A 73 9.00 -10.19 6.66
C VAL A 73 9.55 -11.39 5.88
N HIS A 74 9.50 -12.58 6.46
CA HIS A 74 10.02 -13.80 5.83
C HIS A 74 8.96 -14.88 5.58
N ASP A 75 7.77 -14.72 6.15
CA ASP A 75 6.68 -15.70 6.11
C ASP A 75 5.31 -15.04 6.04
N ILE A 76 4.29 -15.79 5.59
CA ILE A 76 2.91 -15.32 5.41
C ILE A 76 2.30 -14.82 6.73
N THR A 77 2.63 -15.47 7.85
CA THR A 77 2.12 -15.06 9.17
C THR A 77 2.71 -13.71 9.60
N GLY A 78 4.00 -13.49 9.35
CA GLY A 78 4.66 -12.21 9.51
C GLY A 78 4.04 -11.12 8.64
N LEU A 79 3.66 -11.46 7.40
CA LEU A 79 3.05 -10.52 6.46
C LEU A 79 1.70 -10.01 6.96
N GLY A 80 0.83 -10.93 7.41
CA GLY A 80 -0.45 -10.57 8.00
C GLY A 80 -0.31 -9.69 9.24
N ARG A 81 0.70 -9.95 10.08
CA ARG A 81 1.03 -9.10 11.23
C ARG A 81 1.50 -7.71 10.80
N ALA A 82 2.40 -7.63 9.81
CA ALA A 82 2.93 -6.37 9.32
C ALA A 82 1.84 -5.48 8.70
N ILE A 83 0.91 -6.05 7.94
CA ILE A 83 -0.26 -5.33 7.40
C ILE A 83 -1.17 -4.84 8.54
N ARG A 84 -1.43 -5.66 9.55
CA ARG A 84 -2.20 -5.24 10.74
C ARG A 84 -1.52 -4.11 11.49
N LEU A 85 -0.19 -4.15 11.60
CA LEU A 85 0.59 -3.06 12.16
C LEU A 85 0.47 -1.80 11.30
N LEU A 86 0.47 -1.88 9.96
CA LEU A 86 0.19 -0.69 9.12
C LEU A 86 -1.22 -0.12 9.32
N MET A 87 -2.21 -0.96 9.63
CA MET A 87 -3.56 -0.50 9.94
C MET A 87 -3.66 0.18 11.32
N GLY A 88 -2.91 -0.31 12.31
CA GLY A 88 -2.92 0.16 13.71
C GLY A 88 -1.88 1.22 14.06
N CYS A 89 -0.74 1.25 13.38
CA CYS A 89 0.39 2.13 13.67
C CYS A 89 0.30 3.42 12.84
N PRO A 90 0.56 4.59 13.45
CA PRO A 90 0.49 5.88 12.79
C PRO A 90 1.79 6.32 12.08
N PHE A 91 2.74 5.42 11.74
CA PHE A 91 4.05 5.79 11.14
C PHE A 91 3.88 6.83 10.01
N VAL A 92 4.25 8.12 10.07
CA VAL A 92 5.32 8.92 10.74
C VAL A 92 6.77 8.55 10.42
N ASN A 93 7.08 8.14 9.18
CA ASN A 93 8.37 8.48 8.55
C ASN A 93 8.39 8.11 7.07
N GLY A 94 8.49 9.12 6.19
CA GLY A 94 9.02 8.89 4.84
C GLY A 94 8.07 8.96 3.64
N LEU A 95 6.87 9.56 3.75
CA LEU A 95 6.12 10.04 2.56
C LEU A 95 6.85 11.22 1.90
N ARG A 96 8.10 11.01 1.46
CA ARG A 96 8.67 11.77 0.37
C ARG A 96 7.96 11.27 -0.87
N ALA A 97 6.79 11.84 -1.14
CA ALA A 97 6.22 11.86 -2.48
C ALA A 97 7.31 12.44 -3.37
N ARG A 98 8.06 11.56 -4.05
CA ARG A 98 9.10 11.97 -4.98
C ARG A 98 8.36 12.48 -6.20
N ARG A 99 8.04 13.77 -6.15
CA ARG A 99 7.63 14.58 -7.29
C ARG A 99 8.85 14.58 -8.24
N LEU A 100 8.76 13.81 -9.30
CA LEU A 100 9.54 14.07 -10.52
C LEU A 100 8.74 15.05 -11.36
#